data_AF-A0AAU2SRG5-F1
#
_entry.id   AF-A0AAU2SRG5-F1
#
_cell.length_a   1.000
_cell.length_b   1.000
_cell.length_c   1.000
_cell.angle_alpha   90.00
_cell.angle_beta   90.00
_cell.angle_gamma   90.00
#
_symmetry.space_group_name_H-M   'P 1'
#
loop_
_entity.id
_entity.type
_entity.pdbx_description
1 polymer ?
#
loop_
_entity_poly.entity_id
_entity_poly.type
_entity_poly.pdbx_seq_one_letter_code
_entity_poly.pdbx_strand_id
1 'polypeptide(L)'
;MTNGRRVDDHAAISLLTYSAVIEIRAMARRHKALAGWPDDDYVACIAWLADLVHNIAMGASREPRWKFWREQKRPMAYTWTVAGPAGQAWILATLSKNGLEWTPPPLHPVLARDIHG
;
A
#
# COMPACT_ATOMS: atom_id res chain seq x y z
N MET A 1 -11.96 -0.51 -21.83
CA MET A 1 -10.69 -1.02 -21.27
C MET A 1 -9.68 0.10 -21.37
N THR A 2 -9.53 0.91 -20.33
CA THR A 2 -8.46 1.92 -20.26
C THR A 2 -7.16 1.17 -19.97
N ASN A 3 -6.26 1.10 -20.95
CA ASN A 3 -4.89 0.62 -20.73
C ASN A 3 -4.25 1.51 -19.65
N GLY A 4 -4.07 0.97 -18.44
CA GLY A 4 -3.48 1.73 -17.36
C GLY A 4 -1.99 1.93 -17.62
N ARG A 5 -1.46 3.07 -17.18
CA ARG A 5 -0.03 3.33 -17.27
C ARG A 5 0.69 2.36 -16.32
N ARG A 6 1.58 1.52 -16.86
CA ARG A 6 2.45 0.68 -16.03
C ARG A 6 3.42 1.53 -15.22
N VAL A 7 3.57 1.22 -13.93
CA VAL A 7 4.45 1.95 -13.01
C VAL A 7 5.33 1.03 -12.18
N ASP A 8 6.47 1.55 -11.75
CA ASP A 8 7.36 0.91 -10.79
C ASP A 8 6.92 1.13 -9.34
N ASP A 9 7.66 0.55 -8.39
CA ASP A 9 7.37 0.65 -6.96
C ASP A 9 7.47 2.09 -6.45
N HIS A 10 8.41 2.91 -6.95
CA HIS A 10 8.60 4.27 -6.45
C HIS A 10 7.44 5.19 -6.86
N ALA A 11 6.98 5.07 -8.10
CA ALA A 11 5.79 5.77 -8.59
C ALA A 11 4.54 5.32 -7.82
N ALA A 12 4.40 4.02 -7.55
CA ALA A 12 3.31 3.51 -6.72
C ALA A 12 3.37 4.06 -5.29
N ILE A 13 4.53 3.99 -4.62
CA ILE A 13 4.77 4.52 -3.26
C ILE A 13 4.35 5.99 -3.17
N SER A 14 4.77 6.81 -4.13
CA SER A 14 4.50 8.26 -4.13
C SER A 14 3.00 8.54 -4.22
N LEU A 15 2.29 7.88 -5.14
CA LEU A 15 0.86 8.06 -5.30
C LEU A 15 0.06 7.51 -4.10
N LEU A 16 0.44 6.34 -3.57
CA LEU A 16 -0.25 5.72 -2.43
C LEU A 16 -0.10 6.60 -1.19
N THR A 17 1.10 7.13 -0.94
CA THR A 17 1.36 8.05 0.18
C THR A 17 0.50 9.31 0.06
N TYR A 18 0.47 9.92 -1.12
CA TYR A 18 -0.37 11.09 -1.38
C TYR A 18 -1.87 10.79 -1.18
N SER A 19 -2.35 9.68 -1.74
CA SER A 19 -3.76 9.28 -1.67
C SER A 19 -4.20 9.04 -0.24
N ALA A 20 -3.37 8.37 0.56
CA ALA A 20 -3.67 8.12 1.96
C ALA A 20 -3.76 9.41 2.78
N VAL A 21 -2.90 10.40 2.54
CA VAL A 21 -3.01 11.72 3.19
C VAL A 21 -4.33 12.40 2.85
N ILE A 22 -4.78 12.31 1.60
CA ILE A 22 -6.08 12.86 1.18
C ILE A 22 -7.24 12.14 1.87
N GLU A 23 -7.22 10.81 1.92
CA GLU A 23 -8.25 10.02 2.58
C GLU A 23 -8.31 10.28 4.09
N ILE A 24 -7.15 10.29 4.78
CA ILE A 24 -7.07 10.64 6.21
C ILE A 24 -7.68 12.02 6.47
N ARG A 25 -7.31 13.03 5.66
CA ARG A 25 -7.86 14.38 5.78
C ARG A 25 -9.36 14.42 5.51
N ALA A 26 -9.86 13.65 4.55
CA ALA A 26 -11.28 13.58 4.25
C ALA A 26 -12.06 12.93 5.39
N MET A 27 -11.57 11.80 5.93
CA MET A 27 -12.17 11.10 7.07
C MET A 27 -12.20 11.99 8.32
N ALA A 28 -11.07 12.64 8.65
CA ALA A 28 -10.97 13.53 9.80
C ALA A 28 -11.92 14.74 9.72
N ARG A 29 -12.27 15.20 8.52
CA ARG A 29 -13.21 16.31 8.31
C ARG A 29 -14.67 15.89 8.34
N ARG A 30 -14.97 14.69 7.83
CA ARG A 30 -16.34 14.20 7.66
C ARG A 30 -16.81 13.33 8.82
N HIS A 31 -15.88 12.94 9.70
CA HIS A 31 -16.10 11.98 10.78
C HIS A 31 -16.76 10.68 10.26
N LYS A 32 -16.25 10.19 9.13
CA LYS A 32 -16.80 9.02 8.43
C LYS A 32 -15.67 8.18 7.86
N ALA A 33 -15.75 6.87 8.04
CA ALA A 33 -14.75 5.92 7.55
C ALA A 33 -14.78 5.79 6.02
N LEU A 34 -13.75 5.13 5.46
CA LEU A 34 -13.73 4.75 4.05
C LEU A 34 -14.95 3.89 3.68
N ALA A 35 -15.43 4.04 2.45
CA ALA A 35 -16.49 3.18 1.94
C ALA A 35 -16.03 1.72 1.93
N GLY A 36 -16.80 0.84 2.56
CA GLY A 36 -16.46 -0.59 2.70
C GLY A 36 -15.53 -0.91 3.88
N TRP A 37 -15.23 0.07 4.75
CA TRP A 37 -14.63 -0.23 6.06
C TRP A 37 -15.65 -1.02 6.92
N PRO A 38 -15.22 -2.05 7.69
CA PRO A 38 -16.14 -2.93 8.42
C PRO A 38 -17.00 -2.20 9.46
N ASP A 39 -16.43 -1.16 10.08
CA ASP A 39 -17.07 -0.38 11.14
C ASP A 39 -17.29 1.08 10.69
N ASP A 40 -18.08 1.86 11.41
CA ASP A 40 -18.19 3.32 11.18
C ASP A 40 -17.17 4.13 12.03
N ASP A 41 -16.18 3.43 12.60
CA ASP A 41 -15.09 4.04 13.36
C ASP A 41 -14.04 4.62 12.41
N TYR A 42 -14.23 5.89 12.06
CA TYR A 42 -13.30 6.64 11.22
C TYR A 42 -11.94 6.86 11.88
N VAL A 43 -11.83 6.82 13.21
CA VAL A 43 -10.55 6.98 13.93
C VAL A 43 -9.74 5.69 13.78
N ALA A 44 -10.36 4.54 13.97
CA ALA A 44 -9.73 3.24 13.70
C ALA A 44 -9.32 3.12 12.22
N CYS A 45 -10.15 3.59 11.30
CA CYS A 45 -9.83 3.61 9.86
C CYS A 45 -8.62 4.52 9.54
N ILE A 46 -8.54 5.71 10.16
CA ILE A 46 -7.38 6.60 10.04
C ILE A 46 -6.11 5.95 10.59
N ALA A 47 -6.18 5.33 11.77
CA ALA A 47 -5.04 4.66 12.39
C ALA A 47 -4.52 3.53 11.50
N TRP A 48 -5.42 2.67 11.01
CA TRP A 48 -5.08 1.60 10.08
C TRP A 48 -4.41 2.12 8.80
N LEU A 49 -4.95 3.18 8.19
CA LEU A 49 -4.38 3.73 6.96
C LEU A 49 -3.02 4.40 7.22
N ALA A 50 -2.84 5.05 8.37
CA ALA A 50 -1.57 5.65 8.76
C ALA A 50 -0.48 4.58 8.94
N ASP A 51 -0.80 3.45 9.58
CA ASP A 51 0.12 2.32 9.74
C ASP A 51 0.52 1.71 8.39
N LEU A 52 -0.44 1.58 7.46
CA LEU A 52 -0.16 1.13 6.11
C LEU A 52 0.82 2.06 5.40
N VAL A 53 0.63 3.38 5.48
CA VAL A 53 1.54 4.38 4.87
C VAL A 53 2.90 4.39 5.55
N HIS A 54 2.95 4.21 6.86
CA HIS A 54 4.20 4.08 7.59
C HIS A 54 5.02 2.89 7.06
N ASN A 55 4.36 1.75 6.83
CA ASN A 55 4.99 0.57 6.23
C ASN A 55 5.49 0.83 4.79
N ILE A 56 4.71 1.57 3.98
CA ILE A 56 5.12 2.03 2.64
C ILE A 56 6.42 2.85 2.72
N ALA A 57 6.48 3.84 3.62
CA ALA A 57 7.65 4.71 3.79
C ALA A 57 8.89 3.94 4.30
N MET A 58 8.69 2.99 5.22
CA MET A 58 9.76 2.13 5.73
C MET A 58 10.31 1.18 4.68
N GLY A 59 9.45 0.60 3.83
CA GLY A 59 9.86 -0.22 2.68
C GLY A 59 10.74 0.56 1.70
N ALA A 60 10.36 1.81 1.41
CA ALA A 60 11.14 2.71 0.54
C ALA A 60 12.51 3.10 1.13
N SER A 61 12.60 3.22 2.47
CA SER A 61 13.81 3.71 3.15
C SER A 61 14.87 2.64 3.38
N ARG A 62 14.50 1.35 3.31
CA ARG A 62 15.39 0.21 3.61
C ARG A 62 16.31 -0.20 2.45
N GLU A 63 16.21 0.43 1.28
CA GLU A 63 17.11 0.12 0.16
C GLU A 63 18.50 0.77 0.32
N PRO A 64 19.60 -0.03 0.29
CA PRO A 64 20.93 0.52 0.20
C PRO A 64 21.13 1.12 -1.20
N ARG A 65 21.37 2.43 -1.29
CA ARG A 65 21.60 3.18 -2.55
C ARG A 65 22.79 2.69 -3.42
N TRP A 66 23.52 1.65 -2.99
CA TRP A 66 24.83 1.24 -3.54
C TRP A 66 25.00 -0.29 -3.74
N LYS A 67 23.94 -1.11 -3.75
CA LYS A 67 24.09 -2.57 -3.99
C LYS A 67 23.65 -2.99 -5.40
N PHE A 68 24.68 -3.23 -6.21
CA PHE A 68 24.77 -4.16 -7.34
C PHE A 68 23.48 -4.87 -7.81
N TRP A 69 23.14 -4.58 -9.07
CA TRP A 69 22.42 -5.31 -10.14
C TRP A 69 21.90 -6.77 -10.00
N ARG A 70 22.10 -7.53 -8.92
CA ARG A 70 21.72 -8.95 -8.85
C ARG A 70 20.60 -9.32 -7.88
N GLU A 71 20.17 -8.42 -7.01
CA GLU A 71 18.95 -8.64 -6.20
C GLU A 71 18.17 -7.34 -6.10
N GLN A 72 17.32 -7.07 -7.10
CA GLN A 72 16.35 -5.97 -7.03
C GLN A 72 15.31 -6.30 -5.95
N LYS A 73 15.60 -5.93 -4.70
CA LYS A 73 14.65 -6.00 -3.60
C LYS A 73 13.57 -4.94 -3.82
N ARG A 74 12.51 -5.31 -4.54
CA ARG A 74 11.33 -4.47 -4.78
C ARG A 74 10.90 -3.71 -3.51
N PRO A 75 10.99 -2.37 -3.46
CA PRO A 75 10.69 -1.56 -2.27
C PRO A 75 9.34 -1.87 -1.61
N MET A 76 8.34 -2.24 -2.42
CA MET A 76 7.00 -2.57 -1.96
C MET A 76 6.84 -4.00 -1.45
N ALA A 77 7.86 -4.87 -1.55
CA ALA A 77 7.74 -6.30 -1.19
C ALA A 77 7.39 -6.51 0.28
N TYR A 78 8.03 -5.76 1.18
CA TYR A 78 7.73 -5.82 2.61
C TYR A 78 6.30 -5.35 2.88
N THR A 79 5.96 -4.14 2.41
CA THR A 79 4.62 -3.55 2.56
C THR A 79 3.54 -4.48 2.04
N TRP A 80 3.70 -5.01 0.83
CA TRP A 80 2.73 -5.90 0.21
C TRP A 80 2.47 -7.16 1.05
N THR A 81 3.53 -7.68 1.68
CA THR A 81 3.44 -8.87 2.53
C THR A 81 2.71 -8.58 3.84
N VAL A 82 3.00 -7.44 4.49
CA VAL A 82 2.40 -7.09 5.80
C VAL A 82 1.06 -6.37 5.72
N ALA A 83 0.68 -5.84 4.55
CA ALA A 83 -0.57 -5.09 4.36
C ALA A 83 -1.85 -5.90 4.63
N GLY A 84 -1.76 -7.24 4.58
CA GLY A 84 -2.92 -8.13 4.66
C GLY A 84 -3.93 -7.92 3.52
N PRO A 85 -5.05 -8.66 3.50
CA PRO A 85 -6.02 -8.59 2.40
C PRO A 85 -6.62 -7.19 2.20
N ALA A 86 -6.98 -6.50 3.28
CA ALA A 86 -7.57 -5.16 3.22
C ALA A 86 -6.58 -4.12 2.65
N GLY A 87 -5.33 -4.14 3.10
CA GLY A 87 -4.31 -3.23 2.60
C GLY A 87 -3.94 -3.52 1.14
N GLN A 88 -3.84 -4.80 0.76
CA GLN A 88 -3.62 -5.21 -0.63
C GLN A 88 -4.76 -4.74 -1.55
N ALA A 89 -6.02 -4.92 -1.13
CA ALA A 89 -7.18 -4.44 -1.87
C ALA A 89 -7.17 -2.91 -2.01
N TRP A 90 -6.87 -2.18 -0.93
CA TRP A 90 -6.78 -0.72 -0.98
C TRP A 90 -5.67 -0.24 -1.92
N ILE A 91 -4.49 -0.86 -1.90
CA ILE A 91 -3.37 -0.53 -2.80
C ILE A 91 -3.82 -0.69 -4.26
N LEU A 92 -4.36 -1.85 -4.62
CA LEU A 92 -4.77 -2.15 -5.99
C LEU A 92 -5.91 -1.24 -6.46
N ALA A 93 -6.92 -1.04 -5.61
CA ALA A 93 -8.05 -0.17 -5.93
C ALA A 93 -7.60 1.29 -6.11
N THR A 94 -6.70 1.77 -5.28
CA THR A 94 -6.17 3.15 -5.37
C THR A 94 -5.35 3.35 -6.64
N LEU A 95 -4.48 2.41 -7.00
CA LEU A 95 -3.69 2.49 -8.23
C LEU A 95 -4.59 2.41 -9.47
N SER A 96 -5.53 1.47 -9.49
CA SER A 96 -6.50 1.30 -10.58
C SER A 96 -7.38 2.53 -10.78
N LYS A 97 -7.90 3.13 -9.70
CA LYS A 97 -8.68 4.37 -9.73
C LYS A 97 -7.92 5.55 -10.34
N ASN A 98 -6.60 5.55 -10.22
CA ASN A 98 -5.72 6.56 -10.83
C ASN A 98 -5.18 6.14 -12.20
N GLY A 99 -5.73 5.08 -12.81
CA GLY A 99 -5.33 4.60 -14.12
C GLY A 99 -3.91 4.02 -14.16
N LEU A 100 -3.39 3.56 -13.02
CA LEU A 100 -2.08 2.95 -12.93
C LEU A 100 -2.18 1.43 -12.83
N GLU A 101 -1.35 0.76 -13.62
CA GLU A 101 -1.12 -0.68 -13.53
C GLU A 101 0.18 -0.94 -12.80
N TRP A 102 0.09 -1.64 -11.67
CA TRP A 102 1.24 -2.04 -10.88
C TRP A 102 1.14 -3.53 -10.60
N THR A 103 2.21 -4.27 -10.88
CA THR A 103 2.25 -5.72 -10.64
C THR A 103 2.75 -5.97 -9.23
N PRO A 104 1.98 -6.62 -8.35
CA PRO A 104 2.45 -6.92 -7.00
C PRO A 104 3.71 -7.78 -6.98
N PRO A 105 4.63 -7.58 -6.02
CA PRO A 105 5.75 -8.48 -5.81
C PRO A 105 5.25 -9.86 -5.37
N PRO A 106 5.95 -10.94 -5.74
CA PRO A 106 5.61 -12.27 -5.24
C PRO A 106 5.67 -12.26 -3.71
N LEU A 107 4.68 -12.88 -3.06
CA LEU A 107 4.66 -13.02 -1.60
C LEU A 107 5.89 -13.81 -1.15
N HIS A 108 6.59 -13.30 -0.15
CA HIS A 108 7.75 -14.01 0.38
C HIS A 108 7.27 -15.25 1.17
N PRO A 109 7.71 -16.47 0.83
CA PRO A 109 7.13 -17.72 1.35
C PRO A 109 7.28 -17.92 2.87
N VAL A 110 8.16 -17.16 3.52
CA VAL A 110 8.39 -17.24 4.98
C VAL A 110 7.22 -16.68 5.81
N LEU A 111 6.43 -15.74 5.28
CA LEU A 111 5.29 -15.16 5.99
C LEU A 111 3.93 -15.71 5.53
N ALA A 112 3.90 -16.54 4.48
CA ALA A 112 2.66 -17.16 3.97
C ALA A 112 2.14 -18.31 4.85
N ARG A 113 2.97 -18.80 5.81
CA ARG A 113 2.61 -19.92 6.70
C ARG A 113 1.93 -19.51 8.00
N ASP A 114 2.04 -18.24 8.39
CA ASP A 114 1.58 -17.76 9.71
C ASP A 114 0.24 -17.01 9.69
N ILE A 115 -0.41 -16.85 8.52
CA ILE A 115 -1.69 -16.13 8.36
C ILE A 115 -2.90 -17.09 8.46
N HIS A 116 -2.66 -18.38 8.71
CA HIS A 116 -3.68 -19.41 8.92
C HIS A 116 -3.53 -20.14 10.27
N GLY A 117 -2.86 -19.52 11.25
CA GLY A 117 -2.75 -20.01 12.63
C GLY A 117 -3.76 -19.33 13.55
#